data_AF-A0A3N7HV81-F1
#
_entry.id   AF-A0A3N7HV81-F1
#
_cell.length_a   1.000
_cell.length_b   1.000
_cell.length_c   1.000
_cell.angle_alpha   90.00
_cell.angle_beta   90.00
_cell.angle_gamma   90.00
#
_symmetry.space_group_name_H-M   'P 1'
#
loop_
_entity.id
_entity.type
_entity.pdbx_description
1 polymer ?
#
loop_
_entity_poly.entity_id
_entity_poly.type
_entity_poly.pdbx_seq_one_letter_code
_entity_poly.pdbx_strand_id
1 'polypeptide(L)'
;MLKITSFLLASGLFFALLPGNSQPLNAQTRKATNPLTFKQGERIVFLGGSLFENELEKGYLEYAITSRWPDLDLTFRNLGWTGDNVFAEARSTFTSPPTPYQHLFQQIRSSKPNHVLIAYGSVESQNGAAGLNQFIKGLEAIIDSLDAYGAKSILFSTIPVKHAGSLENTVTQNNNLKRYADAIAAVASKRKKRFVDIYSPIAANTGNLFRDNGIHLNDAGYAFLAQVLEEAFGWPLRNSEIAIAVADATARTTGPTKIIANQEGKIVFSFQETVLPFPKYVEGRTASKASVSVRISGLRNGRYALKENGQQLAAASAADWAKGVLLYSRISREQALGICNNIVKKNSLVFQQYRPMNRTYILGFRAYEQGRHKQTLEELNGSIAALEEQIKLHRKPVEKTYELNLIPTSSN
;
A
#
# COMPACT_ATOMS: atom_id res chain seq x y z
N MET A 1 24.81 20.43 85.33
CA MET A 1 24.58 19.22 84.51
C MET A 1 23.24 19.37 83.81
N LEU A 2 23.22 19.23 82.48
CA LEU A 2 22.13 18.74 81.60
C LEU A 2 20.67 19.00 82.07
N LYS A 3 19.77 19.65 81.33
CA LYS A 3 19.38 19.36 79.95
C LYS A 3 18.49 20.50 79.41
N ILE A 4 18.55 20.65 78.09
CA ILE A 4 17.96 21.70 77.26
C ILE A 4 16.61 21.24 76.70
N THR A 5 15.70 22.22 76.60
CA THR A 5 14.52 22.40 75.72
C THR A 5 13.34 21.42 75.72
N SER A 6 12.18 22.00 76.04
CA SER A 6 10.91 21.79 75.32
C SER A 6 10.29 23.16 75.08
N PHE A 7 10.10 23.56 73.81
CA PHE A 7 9.12 24.59 73.45
C PHE A 7 8.45 24.19 72.13
N LEU A 8 7.13 24.07 72.19
CA LEU A 8 6.24 23.91 71.06
C LEU A 8 6.30 25.15 70.15
N LEU A 9 6.33 24.93 68.84
CA LEU A 9 5.69 25.85 67.90
C LEU A 9 4.85 25.03 66.91
N ALA A 10 3.55 25.31 66.91
CA ALA A 10 2.62 24.85 65.91
C ALA A 10 2.94 25.51 64.56
N SER A 11 2.94 24.73 63.49
CA SER A 11 2.92 25.25 62.12
C SER A 11 2.11 24.28 61.27
N GLY A 12 0.89 24.69 60.93
CA GLY A 12 0.07 23.99 59.96
C GLY A 12 0.68 24.13 58.57
N LEU A 13 0.86 23.02 57.87
CA LEU A 13 1.08 23.02 56.42
C LEU A 13 -0.20 22.53 55.73
N PHE A 14 -0.82 23.46 55.02
CA PHE A 14 -1.79 23.19 53.97
C PHE A 14 -1.11 22.36 52.86
N PHE A 15 -1.61 21.14 52.62
CA PHE A 15 -1.26 20.37 51.43
C PHE A 15 -1.99 20.99 50.23
N ALA A 16 -1.29 21.78 49.43
CA ALA A 16 -1.77 22.20 48.12
C ALA A 16 -1.68 21.01 47.15
N LEU A 17 -2.83 20.45 46.76
CA LEU A 17 -2.96 19.54 45.64
C LEU A 17 -2.60 20.30 44.35
N LEU A 18 -1.43 20.01 43.78
CA LEU A 18 -1.09 20.44 42.43
C LEU A 18 -1.86 19.55 41.43
N PRO A 19 -2.71 20.12 40.56
CA PRO A 19 -3.31 19.34 39.47
C PRO A 19 -2.19 18.92 38.52
N GLY A 20 -2.07 17.59 38.32
CA GLY A 20 -1.18 17.01 37.32
C GLY A 20 -1.60 17.49 35.94
N ASN A 21 -0.83 18.42 35.37
CA ASN A 21 -0.91 18.77 33.96
C ASN A 21 -0.44 17.55 33.15
N SER A 22 -1.38 16.68 32.78
CA SER A 22 -1.20 15.77 31.66
C SER A 22 -1.12 16.59 30.38
N GLN A 23 0.09 17.03 30.02
CA GLN A 23 0.34 17.54 28.68
C GLN A 23 0.04 16.42 27.69
N PRO A 24 -0.87 16.62 26.72
CA PRO A 24 -1.01 15.67 25.63
C PRO A 24 0.35 15.55 24.95
N LEU A 25 0.86 14.33 24.78
CA LEU A 25 1.99 14.08 23.89
C LEU A 25 1.61 14.70 22.55
N ASN A 26 2.29 15.79 22.19
CA ASN A 26 2.21 16.37 20.87
C ASN A 26 2.33 15.23 19.87
N ALA A 27 1.34 15.12 18.98
CA ALA A 27 1.42 14.27 17.80
C ALA A 27 2.79 14.57 17.17
N GLN A 28 3.70 13.59 17.23
CA GLN A 28 4.98 13.71 16.57
C GLN A 28 4.66 14.04 15.12
N THR A 29 4.94 15.28 14.72
CA THR A 29 4.98 15.69 13.34
C THR A 29 5.86 14.67 12.65
N ARG A 30 5.27 13.83 11.77
CA ARG A 30 5.99 12.78 11.05
C ARG A 30 7.24 13.42 10.45
N LYS A 31 8.42 13.16 11.04
CA LYS A 31 9.70 13.62 10.47
C LYS A 31 9.70 13.16 9.02
N ALA A 32 9.83 14.11 8.09
CA ALA A 32 9.90 13.81 6.67
C ALA A 32 11.03 12.80 6.45
N THR A 33 10.66 11.54 6.28
CA THR A 33 11.59 10.49 5.94
C THR A 33 11.86 10.65 4.45
N ASN A 34 13.13 10.59 4.04
CA ASN A 34 13.49 10.68 2.62
C ASN A 34 12.63 9.69 1.81
N PRO A 35 12.06 10.08 0.66
CA PRO A 35 11.25 9.19 -0.15
C PRO A 35 11.94 7.85 -0.38
N LEU A 36 11.21 6.75 -0.26
CA LEU A 36 11.78 5.41 -0.50
C LEU A 36 12.15 5.30 -1.98
N THR A 37 13.38 4.89 -2.27
CA THR A 37 13.83 4.64 -3.64
C THR A 37 14.24 3.19 -3.80
N PHE A 38 13.98 2.62 -4.96
CA PHE A 38 14.47 1.31 -5.38
C PHE A 38 15.53 1.46 -6.47
N LYS A 39 16.23 0.37 -6.77
CA LYS A 39 17.20 0.29 -7.86
C LYS A 39 16.75 -0.69 -8.93
N GLN A 40 17.39 -0.60 -10.10
CA GLN A 40 17.17 -1.51 -11.21
C GLN A 40 17.27 -2.98 -10.77
N GLY A 41 16.29 -3.78 -11.15
CA GLY A 41 16.26 -5.23 -10.95
C GLY A 41 16.09 -5.67 -9.51
N GLU A 42 15.81 -4.76 -8.56
CA GLU A 42 15.63 -5.12 -7.17
C GLU A 42 14.36 -5.97 -6.97
N ARG A 43 14.48 -6.96 -6.07
CA ARG A 43 13.39 -7.83 -5.65
C ARG A 43 12.81 -7.42 -4.32
N ILE A 44 11.49 -7.30 -4.29
CA ILE A 44 10.71 -6.91 -3.13
C ILE A 44 9.89 -8.10 -2.65
N VAL A 45 9.96 -8.41 -1.36
CA VAL A 45 9.22 -9.52 -0.75
C VAL A 45 8.20 -9.01 0.25
N PHE A 46 6.96 -9.44 0.10
CA PHE A 46 5.92 -9.25 1.11
C PHE A 46 5.95 -10.43 2.08
N LEU A 47 6.20 -10.17 3.37
CA LEU A 47 6.33 -11.20 4.40
C LEU A 47 5.41 -10.89 5.57
N GLY A 48 4.57 -11.83 5.98
CA GLY A 48 3.63 -11.58 7.06
C GLY A 48 2.49 -12.57 7.15
N GLY A 49 1.48 -12.18 7.90
CA GLY A 49 0.24 -12.93 8.08
C GLY A 49 -0.76 -12.77 6.92
N SER A 50 -2.05 -12.84 7.28
CA SER A 50 -3.17 -12.73 6.35
C SER A 50 -3.28 -11.37 5.63
N LEU A 51 -2.62 -10.31 6.10
CA LEU A 51 -2.57 -9.02 5.39
C LEU A 51 -1.88 -9.17 4.02
N PHE A 52 -0.78 -9.92 3.94
CA PHE A 52 -0.11 -10.14 2.66
C PHE A 52 -0.64 -11.35 1.92
N GLU A 53 -1.11 -12.41 2.61
CA GLU A 53 -1.74 -13.52 1.87
C GLU A 53 -2.99 -13.06 1.12
N ASN A 54 -3.88 -12.29 1.76
CA ASN A 54 -5.11 -11.82 1.12
C ASN A 54 -4.86 -10.79 0.00
N GLU A 55 -3.67 -10.17 -0.06
CA GLU A 55 -3.25 -9.31 -1.17
C GLU A 55 -3.03 -10.11 -2.47
N LEU A 56 -2.79 -11.43 -2.39
CA LEU A 56 -2.66 -12.31 -3.57
C LEU A 56 -3.88 -12.21 -4.51
N GLU A 57 -5.07 -12.00 -3.96
CA GLU A 57 -6.33 -11.87 -4.69
C GLU A 57 -6.63 -10.44 -5.18
N LYS A 58 -5.76 -9.47 -4.88
CA LYS A 58 -5.99 -8.03 -5.13
C LYS A 58 -4.93 -7.41 -6.03
N GLY A 59 -3.66 -7.60 -5.70
CA GLY A 59 -2.52 -7.09 -6.47
C GLY A 59 -2.29 -5.57 -6.42
N TYR A 60 -3.00 -4.83 -5.56
CA TYR A 60 -2.92 -3.37 -5.47
C TYR A 60 -1.60 -2.85 -4.87
N LEU A 61 -1.00 -3.55 -3.91
CA LEU A 61 0.27 -3.13 -3.29
C LEU A 61 1.43 -3.30 -4.27
N GLU A 62 1.50 -4.45 -4.94
CA GLU A 62 2.48 -4.68 -6.00
C GLU A 62 2.27 -3.70 -7.16
N TYR A 63 1.02 -3.47 -7.56
CA TYR A 63 0.68 -2.49 -8.59
C TYR A 63 1.17 -1.09 -8.23
N ALA A 64 0.94 -0.65 -7.00
CA ALA A 64 1.34 0.69 -6.56
C ALA A 64 2.85 0.91 -6.77
N ILE A 65 3.67 -0.06 -6.37
CA ILE A 65 5.12 0.03 -6.54
C ILE A 65 5.52 -0.10 -8.02
N THR A 66 4.94 -1.06 -8.75
CA THR A 66 5.27 -1.35 -10.14
C THR A 66 4.97 -0.18 -11.08
N SER A 67 3.80 0.44 -10.93
CA SER A 67 3.37 1.58 -11.75
C SER A 67 4.09 2.88 -11.42
N ARG A 68 4.66 3.01 -10.21
CA ARG A 68 5.46 4.17 -9.81
C ARG A 68 6.86 4.14 -10.41
N TRP A 69 7.41 2.95 -10.60
CA TRP A 69 8.78 2.73 -11.07
C TRP A 69 8.81 1.84 -12.32
N PRO A 70 8.17 2.27 -13.42
CA PRO A 70 7.97 1.41 -14.58
C PRO A 70 9.26 1.13 -15.36
N ASP A 71 10.37 1.78 -15.02
CA ASP A 71 11.68 1.57 -15.66
C ASP A 71 12.61 0.67 -14.85
N LEU A 72 12.31 0.41 -13.58
CA LEU A 72 13.27 -0.23 -12.67
C LEU A 72 13.30 -1.77 -12.73
N ASP A 73 12.47 -2.42 -13.55
CA ASP A 73 12.38 -3.89 -13.64
C ASP A 73 12.27 -4.58 -12.27
N LEU A 74 11.49 -4.00 -11.35
CA LEU A 74 11.27 -4.56 -10.02
C LEU A 74 10.54 -5.89 -10.11
N THR A 75 10.95 -6.86 -9.29
CA THR A 75 10.28 -8.16 -9.17
C THR A 75 9.74 -8.38 -7.77
N PHE A 76 8.69 -9.19 -7.64
CA PHE A 76 7.97 -9.35 -6.39
C PHE A 76 7.74 -10.81 -6.03
N ARG A 77 7.85 -11.13 -4.74
CA ARG A 77 7.39 -12.41 -4.18
C ARG A 77 6.53 -12.15 -2.95
N ASN A 78 5.42 -12.85 -2.86
CA ASN A 78 4.54 -12.77 -1.71
C ASN A 78 4.67 -14.06 -0.90
N LEU A 79 5.21 -13.91 0.31
CA LEU A 79 5.39 -14.97 1.30
C LEU A 79 4.41 -14.81 2.47
N GLY A 80 3.29 -14.10 2.28
CA GLY A 80 2.20 -14.02 3.24
C GLY A 80 1.62 -15.41 3.56
N TRP A 81 1.27 -15.66 4.82
CA TRP A 81 0.66 -16.90 5.26
C TRP A 81 -0.39 -16.64 6.35
N THR A 82 -1.63 -17.05 6.14
CA THR A 82 -2.73 -16.82 7.09
C THR A 82 -2.49 -17.60 8.38
N GLY A 83 -2.67 -16.92 9.52
CA GLY A 83 -2.39 -17.48 10.85
C GLY A 83 -0.91 -17.44 11.25
N ASP A 84 -0.03 -16.97 10.37
CA ASP A 84 1.41 -16.95 10.63
C ASP A 84 1.80 -15.89 11.66
N ASN A 85 2.87 -16.19 12.39
CA ASN A 85 3.49 -15.30 13.37
C ASN A 85 5.00 -15.20 13.11
N VAL A 86 5.71 -14.41 13.91
CA VAL A 86 7.18 -14.24 13.80
C VAL A 86 8.00 -15.52 14.03
N PHE A 87 7.38 -16.64 14.42
CA PHE A 87 8.00 -17.96 14.57
C PHE A 87 7.58 -18.96 13.49
N ALA A 88 6.78 -18.51 12.53
CA ALA A 88 6.29 -19.29 11.41
C ALA A 88 5.38 -20.49 11.79
N GLU A 89 4.73 -20.47 12.97
CA GLU A 89 4.06 -21.66 13.52
C GLU A 89 2.96 -22.22 12.62
N ALA A 90 2.21 -21.36 11.93
CA ALA A 90 1.17 -21.77 10.99
C ALA A 90 1.70 -22.51 9.75
N ARG A 91 3.02 -22.49 9.52
CA ARG A 91 3.69 -23.24 8.45
C ARG A 91 4.10 -24.66 8.87
N SER A 92 3.60 -25.12 10.02
CA SER A 92 3.86 -26.46 10.54
C SER A 92 3.13 -27.55 9.77
N THR A 93 3.69 -27.90 8.60
CA THR A 93 3.22 -29.03 7.76
C THR A 93 4.16 -30.23 7.79
N PHE A 94 5.23 -30.18 8.59
CA PHE A 94 6.28 -31.21 8.67
C PHE A 94 6.54 -31.59 10.13
N THR A 95 6.69 -32.88 10.41
CA THR A 95 7.06 -33.41 11.74
C THR A 95 8.56 -33.64 11.91
N SER A 96 9.34 -33.42 10.84
CA SER A 96 10.80 -33.53 10.79
C SER A 96 11.40 -32.28 10.12
N PRO A 97 12.70 -31.98 10.32
CA PRO A 97 13.34 -30.82 9.73
C PRO A 97 13.13 -30.69 8.20
N PRO A 98 13.08 -29.46 7.66
CA PRO A 98 13.23 -28.19 8.38
C PRO A 98 12.02 -27.85 9.25
N THR A 99 12.27 -27.27 10.44
CA THR A 99 11.19 -26.71 11.27
C THR A 99 10.46 -25.59 10.52
N PRO A 100 9.23 -25.21 10.91
CA PRO A 100 8.49 -24.14 10.24
C PRO A 100 9.28 -22.82 10.18
N TYR A 101 10.04 -22.54 11.23
CA TYR A 101 10.93 -21.39 11.32
C TYR A 101 12.13 -21.49 10.36
N GLN A 102 12.81 -22.63 10.30
CA GLN A 102 13.88 -22.87 9.32
C GLN A 102 13.36 -22.75 7.88
N HIS A 103 12.15 -23.26 7.65
CA HIS A 103 11.48 -23.22 6.37
C HIS A 103 11.14 -21.79 5.94
N LEU A 104 10.67 -20.94 6.84
CA LEU A 104 10.47 -19.51 6.58
C LEU A 104 11.77 -18.86 6.07
N PHE A 105 12.90 -19.05 6.77
CA PHE A 105 14.17 -18.45 6.33
C PHE A 105 14.68 -19.04 5.03
N GLN A 106 14.44 -20.33 4.76
CA GLN A 106 14.75 -20.92 3.46
C GLN A 106 13.92 -20.25 2.36
N GLN A 107 12.62 -20.02 2.56
CA GLN A 107 11.76 -19.32 1.60
C GLN A 107 12.24 -17.89 1.36
N ILE A 108 12.58 -17.16 2.42
CA ILE A 108 13.16 -15.81 2.32
C ILE A 108 14.45 -15.86 1.48
N ARG A 109 15.42 -16.73 1.82
CA ARG A 109 16.71 -16.81 1.10
C ARG A 109 16.54 -17.24 -0.36
N SER A 110 15.72 -18.26 -0.63
CA SER A 110 15.43 -18.72 -1.99
C SER A 110 14.75 -17.65 -2.84
N SER A 111 13.98 -16.75 -2.20
CA SER A 111 13.39 -15.61 -2.89
C SER A 111 14.43 -14.55 -3.27
N LYS A 112 15.65 -14.56 -2.74
CA LYS A 112 16.72 -13.58 -3.04
C LYS A 112 16.29 -12.11 -2.95
N PRO A 113 15.79 -11.63 -1.80
CA PRO A 113 15.25 -10.28 -1.66
C PRO A 113 16.34 -9.20 -1.63
N ASN A 114 16.03 -8.03 -2.19
CA ASN A 114 16.72 -6.78 -1.86
C ASN A 114 15.98 -6.01 -0.76
N HIS A 115 14.65 -6.07 -0.78
CA HIS A 115 13.77 -5.45 0.20
C HIS A 115 12.75 -6.47 0.73
N VAL A 116 12.46 -6.42 2.03
CA VAL A 116 11.41 -7.24 2.66
C VAL A 116 10.48 -6.34 3.45
N LEU A 117 9.21 -6.30 3.04
CA LEU A 117 8.13 -5.60 3.74
C LEU A 117 7.51 -6.59 4.72
N ILE A 118 7.54 -6.26 6.01
CA ILE A 118 7.20 -7.18 7.10
C ILE A 118 5.93 -6.70 7.80
N ALA A 119 4.87 -7.52 7.78
CA ALA A 119 3.59 -7.25 8.44
C ALA A 119 3.19 -8.44 9.34
N TYR A 120 3.72 -8.45 10.56
CA TYR A 120 3.38 -9.38 11.64
C TYR A 120 2.83 -8.61 12.85
N GLY A 121 2.36 -9.32 13.88
CA GLY A 121 1.83 -8.75 15.12
C GLY A 121 0.32 -8.92 15.28
N SER A 122 -0.43 -9.20 14.21
CA SER A 122 -1.89 -9.38 14.30
C SER A 122 -2.31 -10.67 14.99
N VAL A 123 -1.54 -11.75 14.82
CA VAL A 123 -1.80 -13.02 15.52
C VAL A 123 -1.30 -12.92 16.95
N GLU A 124 -0.10 -12.39 17.11
CA GLU A 124 0.60 -12.28 18.39
C GLU A 124 -0.11 -11.34 19.36
N SER A 125 -0.79 -10.30 18.87
CA SER A 125 -1.54 -9.35 19.71
C SER A 125 -2.67 -9.99 20.53
N GLN A 126 -3.15 -11.17 20.14
CA GLN A 126 -4.14 -11.93 20.92
C GLN A 126 -3.60 -12.34 22.30
N ASN A 127 -2.28 -12.46 22.46
CA ASN A 127 -1.62 -12.73 23.74
C ASN A 127 -1.46 -11.46 24.62
N GLY A 128 -2.01 -10.33 24.19
CA GLY A 128 -1.98 -9.07 24.92
C GLY A 128 -0.57 -8.61 25.28
N ALA A 129 -0.45 -7.95 26.43
CA ALA A 129 0.84 -7.46 26.93
C ALA A 129 1.85 -8.59 27.21
N ALA A 130 1.37 -9.76 27.65
CA ALA A 130 2.23 -10.89 28.02
C ALA A 130 3.02 -11.44 26.82
N GLY A 131 2.43 -11.43 25.62
CA GLY A 131 3.09 -11.89 24.39
C GLY A 131 4.13 -10.93 23.81
N LEU A 132 4.19 -9.68 24.27
CA LEU A 132 4.90 -8.60 23.58
C LEU A 132 6.41 -8.83 23.50
N ASN A 133 7.02 -9.26 24.61
CA ASN A 133 8.46 -9.52 24.65
C ASN A 133 8.87 -10.65 23.70
N GLN A 134 8.06 -11.71 23.64
CA GLN A 134 8.32 -12.84 22.76
C GLN A 134 8.15 -12.44 21.29
N PHE A 135 7.14 -11.63 20.96
CA PHE A 135 6.96 -11.06 19.62
C PHE A 135 8.16 -10.21 19.19
N ILE A 136 8.61 -9.27 20.05
CA ILE A 136 9.77 -8.41 19.75
C ILE A 136 11.01 -9.26 19.46
N LYS A 137 11.26 -10.29 20.27
CA LYS A 137 12.39 -11.20 20.08
C LYS A 137 12.33 -11.91 18.71
N GLY A 138 11.16 -12.41 18.33
CA GLY A 138 10.97 -13.07 17.02
C GLY A 138 11.14 -12.09 15.85
N LEU A 139 10.59 -10.88 15.96
CA LEU A 139 10.73 -9.83 14.95
C LEU A 139 12.20 -9.40 14.78
N GLU A 140 12.92 -9.16 15.89
CA GLU A 140 14.34 -8.81 15.86
C GLU A 140 15.18 -9.92 15.21
N ALA A 141 14.88 -11.21 15.47
CA ALA A 141 15.57 -12.32 14.82
C ALA A 141 15.35 -12.39 13.30
N ILE A 142 14.13 -12.08 12.82
CA ILE A 142 13.88 -11.95 11.38
C ILE A 142 14.71 -10.81 10.79
N ILE A 143 14.74 -9.66 11.46
CA ILE A 143 15.53 -8.49 11.04
C ILE A 143 17.02 -8.83 10.98
N ASP A 144 17.57 -9.47 12.02
CA ASP A 144 18.98 -9.87 12.08
C ASP A 144 19.34 -10.80 10.91
N SER A 145 18.49 -11.78 10.59
CA SER A 145 18.75 -12.67 9.44
C SER A 145 18.68 -11.94 8.10
N LEU A 146 17.82 -10.93 7.95
CA LEU A 146 17.73 -10.13 6.72
C LEU A 146 18.94 -9.21 6.57
N ASP A 147 19.38 -8.60 7.67
CA ASP A 147 20.58 -7.78 7.71
C ASP A 147 21.84 -8.59 7.36
N ALA A 148 21.97 -9.79 7.93
CA ALA A 148 23.06 -10.70 7.60
C ALA A 148 23.04 -11.16 6.13
N TYR A 149 21.86 -11.25 5.52
CA TYR A 149 21.70 -11.53 4.09
C TYR A 149 21.96 -10.29 3.20
N GLY A 150 21.93 -9.08 3.76
CA GLY A 150 22.04 -7.81 3.01
C GLY A 150 20.72 -7.28 2.45
N ALA A 151 19.57 -7.82 2.87
CA ALA A 151 18.26 -7.33 2.48
C ALA A 151 17.76 -6.24 3.44
N LYS A 152 17.12 -5.20 2.89
CA LYS A 152 16.57 -4.09 3.67
C LYS A 152 15.16 -4.41 4.18
N SER A 153 15.00 -4.52 5.50
CA SER A 153 13.69 -4.70 6.14
C SER A 153 12.91 -3.38 6.24
N ILE A 154 11.63 -3.41 5.87
CA ILE A 154 10.66 -2.32 6.03
C ILE A 154 9.52 -2.85 6.90
N LEU A 155 9.32 -2.26 8.08
CA LEU A 155 8.38 -2.78 9.08
C LEU A 155 7.04 -2.06 9.00
N PHE A 156 5.96 -2.81 8.84
CA PHE A 156 4.60 -2.30 8.80
C PHE A 156 3.99 -2.44 10.19
N SER A 157 3.24 -1.44 10.64
CA SER A 157 2.40 -1.59 11.82
C SER A 157 1.33 -2.68 11.59
N THR A 158 0.68 -3.11 12.66
CA THR A 158 -0.58 -3.86 12.57
C THR A 158 -1.69 -2.99 11.95
N ILE A 159 -2.88 -3.59 11.74
CA ILE A 159 -4.12 -2.88 11.40
C ILE A 159 -5.16 -3.13 12.50
N PRO A 160 -6.12 -2.22 12.73
CA PRO A 160 -7.23 -2.50 13.63
C PRO A 160 -8.19 -3.54 13.04
N VAL A 161 -9.09 -4.05 13.88
CA VAL A 161 -10.27 -4.82 13.49
C VAL A 161 -11.54 -3.97 13.65
N LYS A 162 -12.50 -4.17 12.74
CA LYS A 162 -13.85 -3.61 12.84
C LYS A 162 -14.72 -4.37 13.85
N HIS A 163 -14.51 -5.68 13.98
CA HIS A 163 -15.29 -6.52 14.88
C HIS A 163 -14.50 -7.76 15.32
N ALA A 164 -14.59 -8.11 16.60
CA ALA A 164 -14.00 -9.30 17.21
C ALA A 164 -14.99 -10.00 18.17
N GLY A 165 -16.16 -10.39 17.67
CA GLY A 165 -17.20 -11.11 18.43
C GLY A 165 -18.08 -10.20 19.29
N SER A 166 -17.50 -9.44 20.23
CA SER A 166 -18.21 -8.46 21.06
C SER A 166 -17.58 -7.07 20.98
N LEU A 167 -18.30 -6.03 21.41
CA LEU A 167 -17.75 -4.66 21.47
C LEU A 167 -16.54 -4.58 22.41
N GLU A 168 -16.65 -5.19 23.59
CA GLU A 168 -15.56 -5.24 24.58
C GLU A 168 -14.31 -5.95 24.02
N ASN A 169 -14.50 -7.08 23.35
CA ASN A 169 -13.40 -7.80 22.69
C ASN A 169 -12.80 -6.98 21.54
N THR A 170 -13.62 -6.24 20.79
CA THR A 170 -13.17 -5.37 19.71
C THR A 170 -12.28 -4.24 20.25
N VAL A 171 -12.71 -3.59 21.33
CA VAL A 171 -11.92 -2.54 22.01
C VAL A 171 -10.61 -3.13 22.56
N THR A 172 -10.70 -4.26 23.26
CA THR A 172 -9.52 -4.94 23.83
C THR A 172 -8.53 -5.35 22.76
N GLN A 173 -9.01 -5.94 21.66
CA GLN A 173 -8.15 -6.37 20.57
C GLN A 173 -7.52 -5.19 19.84
N ASN A 174 -8.25 -4.09 19.61
CA ASN A 174 -7.67 -2.89 19.02
C ASN A 174 -6.63 -2.22 19.92
N ASN A 175 -6.82 -2.22 21.24
CA ASN A 175 -5.81 -1.76 22.19
C ASN A 175 -4.53 -2.62 22.11
N ASN A 176 -4.69 -3.94 22.00
CA ASN A 176 -3.54 -4.84 21.83
C ASN A 176 -2.86 -4.64 20.46
N LEU A 177 -3.62 -4.54 19.36
CA LEU A 177 -3.08 -4.28 18.03
C LEU A 177 -2.29 -2.97 17.99
N LYS A 178 -2.81 -1.90 18.62
CA LYS A 178 -2.09 -0.63 18.75
C LYS A 178 -0.80 -0.79 19.56
N ARG A 179 -0.82 -1.52 20.67
CA ARG A 179 0.37 -1.81 21.48
C ARG A 179 1.47 -2.50 20.65
N TYR A 180 1.09 -3.44 19.79
CA TYR A 180 2.04 -4.13 18.90
C TYR A 180 2.53 -3.22 17.78
N ALA A 181 1.66 -2.39 17.19
CA ALA A 181 2.07 -1.35 16.25
C ALA A 181 3.14 -0.41 16.85
N ASP A 182 2.95 0.03 18.10
CA ASP A 182 3.89 0.90 18.79
C ASP A 182 5.22 0.20 19.09
N ALA A 183 5.18 -1.08 19.47
CA ALA A 183 6.38 -1.88 19.64
C ALA A 183 7.16 -2.07 18.32
N ILE A 184 6.46 -2.29 17.20
CA ILE A 184 7.09 -2.38 15.87
C ILE A 184 7.77 -1.04 15.53
N ALA A 185 7.12 0.09 15.80
CA ALA A 185 7.71 1.42 15.60
C ALA A 185 8.96 1.62 16.46
N ALA A 186 8.93 1.20 17.73
CA ALA A 186 10.07 1.28 18.64
C ALA A 186 11.24 0.39 18.18
N VAL A 187 10.97 -0.84 17.74
CA VAL A 187 11.98 -1.74 17.15
C VAL A 187 12.57 -1.12 15.89
N ALA A 188 11.73 -0.58 14.99
CA ALA A 188 12.21 0.08 13.77
C ALA A 188 13.15 1.24 14.09
N SER A 189 12.79 2.10 15.06
CA SER A 189 13.63 3.21 15.52
C SER A 189 14.96 2.72 16.09
N LYS A 190 14.92 1.78 17.05
CA LYS A 190 16.10 1.17 17.68
C LYS A 190 17.05 0.56 16.65
N ARG A 191 16.49 -0.15 15.68
CA ARG A 191 17.23 -0.87 14.63
C ARG A 191 17.50 -0.03 13.38
N LYS A 192 17.15 1.27 13.40
CA LYS A 192 17.28 2.21 12.27
C LYS A 192 16.66 1.68 10.97
N LYS A 193 15.53 0.98 11.09
CA LYS A 193 14.74 0.47 9.95
C LYS A 193 13.67 1.46 9.56
N ARG A 194 13.20 1.36 8.32
CA ARG A 194 12.01 2.10 7.91
C ARG A 194 10.78 1.48 8.55
N PHE A 195 9.96 2.35 9.14
CA PHE A 195 8.64 2.02 9.66
C PHE A 195 7.56 2.62 8.77
N VAL A 196 6.49 1.87 8.55
CA VAL A 196 5.33 2.25 7.75
C VAL A 196 4.09 2.11 8.64
N ASP A 197 3.55 3.25 9.07
CA ASP A 197 2.32 3.31 9.86
C ASP A 197 1.09 3.16 8.96
N ILE A 198 0.50 1.96 8.98
CA ILE A 198 -0.78 1.65 8.33
C ILE A 198 -1.92 1.56 9.34
N TYR A 199 -1.63 1.52 10.64
CA TYR A 199 -2.63 1.43 11.70
C TYR A 199 -3.46 2.69 11.74
N SER A 200 -2.82 3.86 11.90
CA SER A 200 -3.53 5.13 12.11
C SER A 200 -4.44 5.49 10.93
N PRO A 201 -3.99 5.38 9.66
CA PRO A 201 -4.85 5.67 8.52
C PRO A 201 -6.05 4.72 8.42
N ILE A 202 -5.90 3.44 8.73
CA ILE A 202 -7.01 2.47 8.69
C ILE A 202 -7.96 2.68 9.87
N ALA A 203 -7.44 2.96 11.07
CA ALA A 203 -8.23 3.26 12.26
C ALA A 203 -9.10 4.51 12.10
N ALA A 204 -8.59 5.53 11.40
CA ALA A 204 -9.37 6.72 11.06
C ALA A 204 -10.45 6.48 9.99
N ASN A 205 -10.45 5.30 9.35
CA ASN A 205 -11.24 5.02 8.15
C ASN A 205 -11.92 3.64 8.17
N THR A 206 -12.34 3.15 9.34
CA THR A 206 -12.77 1.76 9.55
C THR A 206 -14.06 1.34 8.84
N GLY A 207 -14.84 2.27 8.28
CA GLY A 207 -16.17 2.03 7.70
C GLY A 207 -16.30 0.81 6.75
N ASN A 208 -16.15 1.03 5.45
CA ASN A 208 -16.36 0.01 4.41
C ASN A 208 -15.06 -0.68 3.95
N LEU A 209 -14.05 -0.79 4.82
CA LEU A 209 -12.73 -1.36 4.47
C LEU A 209 -12.57 -2.84 4.81
N PHE A 210 -13.44 -3.39 5.64
CA PHE A 210 -13.33 -4.76 6.14
C PHE A 210 -14.33 -5.68 5.43
N ARG A 211 -13.95 -6.96 5.31
CA ARG A 211 -14.89 -8.04 4.98
C ARG A 211 -15.88 -8.21 6.14
N ASP A 212 -16.91 -9.03 5.92
CA ASP A 212 -17.98 -9.25 6.91
C ASP A 212 -17.48 -9.83 8.23
N ASN A 213 -16.34 -10.55 8.21
CA ASN A 213 -15.69 -11.04 9.43
C ASN A 213 -15.08 -9.94 10.31
N GLY A 214 -15.02 -8.69 9.85
CA GLY A 214 -14.52 -7.54 10.60
C GLY A 214 -13.02 -7.55 10.89
N ILE A 215 -12.27 -8.56 10.44
CA ILE A 215 -10.83 -8.71 10.72
C ILE A 215 -10.01 -8.40 9.47
N HIS A 216 -10.43 -8.93 8.32
CA HIS A 216 -9.66 -8.84 7.09
C HIS A 216 -10.14 -7.69 6.22
N LEU A 217 -9.21 -7.03 5.53
CA LEU A 217 -9.55 -6.00 4.54
C LEU A 217 -10.32 -6.62 3.36
N ASN A 218 -11.31 -5.89 2.87
CA ASN A 218 -12.00 -6.16 1.62
C ASN A 218 -11.27 -5.48 0.44
N ASP A 219 -11.87 -5.53 -0.75
CA ASP A 219 -11.30 -4.92 -1.95
C ASP A 219 -11.08 -3.39 -1.82
N ALA A 220 -12.03 -2.65 -1.24
CA ALA A 220 -11.86 -1.22 -0.96
C ALA A 220 -10.78 -0.98 0.12
N GLY A 221 -10.67 -1.88 1.09
CA GLY A 221 -9.60 -1.95 2.08
C GLY A 221 -8.21 -1.94 1.46
N TYR A 222 -7.93 -2.88 0.54
CA TYR A 222 -6.63 -2.96 -0.14
C TYR A 222 -6.40 -1.79 -1.11
N ALA A 223 -7.43 -1.32 -1.81
CA ALA A 223 -7.31 -0.14 -2.67
C ALA A 223 -6.93 1.12 -1.87
N PHE A 224 -7.44 1.25 -0.64
CA PHE A 224 -7.03 2.31 0.28
C PHE A 224 -5.63 2.08 0.85
N LEU A 225 -5.29 0.85 1.23
CA LEU A 225 -3.96 0.52 1.73
C LEU A 225 -2.86 0.84 0.71
N ALA A 226 -3.10 0.65 -0.58
CA ALA A 226 -2.17 1.04 -1.64
C ALA A 226 -1.89 2.56 -1.66
N GLN A 227 -2.89 3.40 -1.37
CA GLN A 227 -2.70 4.85 -1.26
C GLN A 227 -1.91 5.22 0.00
N VAL A 228 -2.26 4.58 1.14
CA VAL A 228 -1.55 4.76 2.42
C VAL A 228 -0.07 4.38 2.27
N LEU A 229 0.21 3.31 1.54
CA LEU A 229 1.56 2.84 1.27
C LEU A 229 2.42 3.90 0.57
N GLU A 230 1.92 4.51 -0.51
CA GLU A 230 2.67 5.53 -1.24
C GLU A 230 2.93 6.78 -0.39
N GLU A 231 1.92 7.21 0.37
CA GLU A 231 2.06 8.34 1.30
C GLU A 231 3.12 8.03 2.37
N ALA A 232 3.08 6.84 2.96
CA ALA A 232 4.07 6.40 3.95
C ALA A 232 5.48 6.22 3.38
N PHE A 233 5.59 5.93 2.08
CA PHE A 233 6.88 5.91 1.37
C PHE A 233 7.39 7.29 0.98
N GLY A 234 6.61 8.36 1.23
CA GLY A 234 6.99 9.73 0.90
C GLY A 234 6.95 9.99 -0.61
N TRP A 235 6.13 9.25 -1.36
CA TRP A 235 6.00 9.45 -2.80
C TRP A 235 5.00 10.58 -3.12
N PRO A 236 5.25 11.35 -4.19
CA PRO A 236 4.29 12.35 -4.65
C PRO A 236 2.94 11.73 -4.98
N LEU A 237 1.88 12.52 -4.82
CA LEU A 237 0.55 12.15 -5.29
C LEU A 237 0.57 11.76 -6.78
N ARG A 238 -0.40 10.95 -7.21
CA ARG A 238 -0.55 10.51 -8.61
C ARG A 238 -1.35 11.51 -9.45
N ASN A 239 -1.32 12.78 -9.07
CA ASN A 239 -2.05 13.82 -9.78
C ASN A 239 -1.22 14.35 -10.95
N SER A 240 -1.90 14.81 -11.99
CA SER A 240 -1.27 15.54 -13.10
C SER A 240 -2.21 16.63 -13.58
N GLU A 241 -1.65 17.73 -14.06
CA GLU A 241 -2.43 18.85 -14.61
C GLU A 241 -2.12 19.02 -16.09
N ILE A 242 -3.18 19.11 -16.88
CA ILE A 242 -3.17 19.57 -18.26
C ILE A 242 -3.59 21.04 -18.25
N ALA A 243 -2.65 21.94 -18.52
CA ALA A 243 -2.92 23.37 -18.60
C ALA A 243 -2.80 23.85 -20.05
N ILE A 244 -3.89 24.41 -20.58
CA ILE A 244 -3.96 24.97 -21.95
C ILE A 244 -4.43 26.42 -21.86
N ALA A 245 -3.67 27.34 -22.43
CA ALA A 245 -4.05 28.74 -22.56
C ALA A 245 -4.34 29.07 -24.02
N VAL A 246 -5.55 29.56 -24.29
CA VAL A 246 -5.98 30.01 -25.62
C VAL A 246 -5.90 31.54 -25.67
N ALA A 247 -5.10 32.08 -26.60
CA ALA A 247 -4.97 33.50 -26.86
C ALA A 247 -4.72 33.74 -28.35
N ASP A 248 -5.34 34.76 -28.93
CA ASP A 248 -5.18 35.13 -30.36
C ASP A 248 -5.37 33.95 -31.32
N ALA A 249 -6.38 33.12 -31.07
CA ALA A 249 -6.65 31.87 -31.80
C ALA A 249 -5.50 30.84 -31.78
N THR A 250 -4.56 30.95 -30.85
CA THR A 250 -3.48 29.97 -30.60
C THR A 250 -3.67 29.29 -29.25
N ALA A 251 -3.48 27.97 -29.21
CA ALA A 251 -3.47 27.19 -27.96
C ALA A 251 -2.02 26.92 -27.56
N ARG A 252 -1.68 27.24 -26.30
CA ARG A 252 -0.35 27.06 -25.71
C ARG A 252 -0.43 26.14 -24.50
N THR A 253 0.58 25.31 -24.30
CA THR A 253 0.63 24.33 -23.20
C THR A 253 1.96 24.38 -22.47
N THR A 254 1.98 23.77 -21.28
CA THR A 254 3.20 23.51 -20.51
C THR A 254 3.29 22.03 -20.16
N GLY A 255 4.51 21.53 -19.93
CA GLY A 255 4.72 20.15 -19.51
C GLY A 255 4.47 19.13 -20.64
N PRO A 256 3.97 17.91 -20.33
CA PRO A 256 3.89 16.81 -21.30
C PRO A 256 2.71 16.91 -22.29
N THR A 257 1.92 17.99 -22.24
CA THR A 257 0.76 18.18 -23.12
C THR A 257 1.20 18.72 -24.48
N LYS A 258 0.77 18.11 -25.58
CA LYS A 258 1.07 18.57 -26.95
C LYS A 258 -0.22 18.96 -27.67
N ILE A 259 -0.28 20.14 -28.27
CA ILE A 259 -1.38 20.51 -29.17
C ILE A 259 -1.21 19.81 -30.51
N ILE A 260 -2.24 19.09 -30.96
CA ILE A 260 -2.29 18.42 -32.26
C ILE A 260 -3.00 19.31 -33.28
N ALA A 261 -4.15 19.88 -32.90
CA ALA A 261 -4.92 20.78 -33.75
C ALA A 261 -5.66 21.83 -32.90
N ASN A 262 -5.79 23.04 -33.43
CA ASN A 262 -6.57 24.10 -32.82
C ASN A 262 -7.38 24.80 -33.90
N GLN A 263 -8.70 24.74 -33.77
CA GLN A 263 -9.67 25.32 -34.68
C GLN A 263 -10.75 26.03 -33.85
N GLU A 264 -11.55 26.87 -34.50
CA GLU A 264 -12.66 27.53 -33.82
C GLU A 264 -13.62 26.50 -33.20
N GLY A 265 -13.82 26.58 -31.89
CA GLY A 265 -14.68 25.65 -31.16
C GLY A 265 -14.11 24.23 -30.99
N LYS A 266 -12.88 23.93 -31.46
CA LYS A 266 -12.27 22.61 -31.34
C LYS A 266 -10.78 22.66 -31.00
N ILE A 267 -10.38 21.97 -29.93
CA ILE A 267 -8.97 21.78 -29.56
C ILE A 267 -8.69 20.28 -29.46
N VAL A 268 -7.63 19.83 -30.13
CA VAL A 268 -7.13 18.46 -30.07
C VAL A 268 -5.74 18.47 -29.47
N PHE A 269 -5.50 17.66 -28.45
CA PHE A 269 -4.22 17.59 -27.75
C PHE A 269 -3.91 16.17 -27.29
N SER A 270 -2.63 15.83 -27.17
CA SER A 270 -2.18 14.61 -26.52
C SER A 270 -1.63 14.89 -25.13
N PHE A 271 -1.74 13.88 -24.26
CA PHE A 271 -1.16 13.89 -22.93
C PHE A 271 -0.83 12.47 -22.47
N GLN A 272 0.28 12.33 -21.75
CA GLN A 272 0.74 11.10 -21.12
C GLN A 272 0.96 11.38 -19.63
N GLU A 273 0.27 10.65 -18.75
CA GLU A 273 0.52 10.75 -17.31
C GLU A 273 1.97 10.39 -16.99
N THR A 274 2.51 10.97 -15.92
CA THR A 274 3.80 10.52 -15.37
C THR A 274 3.68 9.17 -14.66
N VAL A 275 2.53 8.90 -14.04
CA VAL A 275 2.25 7.68 -13.27
C VAL A 275 0.80 7.27 -13.51
N LEU A 276 0.55 5.97 -13.71
CA LEU A 276 -0.82 5.46 -13.88
C LEU A 276 -1.67 5.75 -12.62
N PRO A 277 -2.99 5.97 -12.75
CA PRO A 277 -3.88 6.14 -11.60
C PRO A 277 -4.01 4.82 -10.83
N PHE A 278 -4.64 4.85 -9.65
CA PHE A 278 -5.05 3.60 -9.00
C PHE A 278 -6.17 2.91 -9.80
N PRO A 279 -6.21 1.56 -9.84
CA PRO A 279 -7.22 0.81 -10.60
C PRO A 279 -8.64 1.04 -10.08
N LYS A 280 -8.76 1.33 -8.78
CA LYS A 280 -10.02 1.56 -8.08
C LYS A 280 -9.94 2.79 -7.18
N TYR A 281 -10.94 3.66 -7.31
CA TYR A 281 -11.18 4.73 -6.37
C TYR A 281 -12.09 4.22 -5.25
N VAL A 282 -11.79 4.62 -4.02
CA VAL A 282 -12.66 4.34 -2.88
C VAL A 282 -13.61 5.53 -2.74
N GLU A 283 -14.90 5.26 -2.89
CA GLU A 283 -15.96 6.27 -2.78
C GLU A 283 -15.91 7.01 -1.44
N GLY A 284 -16.20 8.32 -1.46
CA GLY A 284 -16.08 9.19 -0.28
C GLY A 284 -14.64 9.51 0.15
N ARG A 285 -13.63 9.08 -0.62
CA ARG A 285 -12.20 9.39 -0.38
C ARG A 285 -11.64 10.16 -1.56
N THR A 286 -10.66 11.02 -1.30
CA THR A 286 -10.21 12.05 -2.24
C THR A 286 -9.67 11.48 -3.55
N ALA A 287 -10.57 11.29 -4.50
CA ALA A 287 -10.30 11.07 -5.91
C ALA A 287 -9.29 12.09 -6.49
N SER A 288 -9.24 13.29 -5.90
CA SER A 288 -8.31 14.37 -6.27
C SER A 288 -6.82 14.02 -6.09
N LYS A 289 -6.47 13.03 -5.25
CA LYS A 289 -5.08 12.66 -4.97
C LYS A 289 -4.45 11.77 -6.06
N ALA A 290 -5.24 11.26 -6.99
CA ALA A 290 -4.78 10.39 -8.08
C ALA A 290 -5.52 10.66 -9.40
N SER A 291 -5.86 11.92 -9.67
CA SER A 291 -6.61 12.33 -10.85
C SER A 291 -5.82 13.23 -11.79
N VAL A 292 -6.18 13.22 -13.06
CA VAL A 292 -5.74 14.23 -14.03
C VAL A 292 -6.72 15.39 -13.97
N SER A 293 -6.25 16.63 -13.83
CA SER A 293 -7.08 17.83 -14.00
C SER A 293 -6.81 18.46 -15.35
N VAL A 294 -7.85 18.99 -16.00
CA VAL A 294 -7.70 19.78 -17.23
C VAL A 294 -8.21 21.18 -17.00
N ARG A 295 -7.30 22.14 -17.15
CA ARG A 295 -7.57 23.56 -17.07
C ARG A 295 -7.34 24.20 -18.43
N ILE A 296 -8.40 24.78 -18.99
CA ILE A 296 -8.35 25.44 -20.30
C ILE A 296 -8.88 26.87 -20.14
N SER A 297 -7.99 27.85 -20.24
CA SER A 297 -8.32 29.27 -20.13
C SER A 297 -8.41 29.93 -21.51
N GLY A 298 -9.21 31.00 -21.64
CA GLY A 298 -9.35 31.76 -22.89
C GLY A 298 -10.31 31.15 -23.92
N LEU A 299 -11.09 30.13 -23.52
CA LEU A 299 -12.21 29.64 -24.32
C LEU A 299 -13.29 30.73 -24.46
N ARG A 300 -13.97 30.74 -25.61
CA ARG A 300 -15.16 31.58 -25.80
C ARG A 300 -16.28 31.09 -24.89
N ASN A 301 -17.23 31.97 -24.59
CA ASN A 301 -18.41 31.60 -23.80
C ASN A 301 -19.18 30.45 -24.48
N GLY A 302 -19.50 29.44 -23.70
CA GLY A 302 -20.18 28.23 -24.18
C GLY A 302 -19.96 27.04 -23.25
N ARG A 303 -20.56 25.90 -23.61
CA ARG A 303 -20.29 24.60 -22.99
C ARG A 303 -19.44 23.78 -23.92
N TYR A 304 -18.44 23.09 -23.38
CA TYR A 304 -17.54 22.24 -24.14
C TYR A 304 -17.57 20.82 -23.62
N ALA A 305 -17.58 19.86 -24.54
CA ALA A 305 -17.44 18.43 -24.26
C ALA A 305 -16.00 17.99 -24.54
N LEU A 306 -15.37 17.34 -23.57
CA LEU A 306 -14.09 16.67 -23.74
C LEU A 306 -14.33 15.19 -24.04
N LYS A 307 -13.72 14.70 -25.12
CA LYS A 307 -13.73 13.30 -25.52
C LYS A 307 -12.33 12.69 -25.41
N GLU A 308 -12.24 11.43 -25.02
CA GLU A 308 -11.04 10.57 -25.07
C GLU A 308 -11.35 9.44 -26.06
N ASN A 309 -10.62 9.38 -27.18
CA ASN A 309 -10.85 8.43 -28.28
C ASN A 309 -12.33 8.35 -28.73
N GLY A 310 -12.98 9.51 -28.89
CA GLY A 310 -14.37 9.61 -29.36
C GLY A 310 -15.45 9.44 -28.30
N GLN A 311 -15.14 8.93 -27.10
CA GLN A 311 -16.08 8.84 -25.99
C GLN A 311 -16.03 10.08 -25.10
N GLN A 312 -17.20 10.67 -24.79
CA GLN A 312 -17.27 11.84 -23.93
C GLN A 312 -16.90 11.49 -22.48
N LEU A 313 -15.88 12.17 -21.95
CA LEU A 313 -15.44 12.04 -20.56
C LEU A 313 -16.09 13.06 -19.63
N ALA A 314 -16.24 14.30 -20.10
CA ALA A 314 -16.76 15.41 -19.30
C ALA A 314 -17.37 16.49 -20.20
N ALA A 315 -18.32 17.25 -19.65
CA ALA A 315 -18.86 18.44 -20.29
C ALA A 315 -19.07 19.55 -19.26
N ALA A 316 -18.46 20.71 -19.51
CA ALA A 316 -18.47 21.82 -18.56
C ALA A 316 -18.53 23.18 -19.30
N SER A 317 -18.85 24.24 -18.58
CA SER A 317 -18.80 25.60 -19.13
C SER A 317 -17.34 26.04 -19.37
N ALA A 318 -17.13 27.00 -20.26
CA ALA A 318 -15.82 27.64 -20.44
C ALA A 318 -15.22 28.14 -19.10
N ALA A 319 -16.07 28.68 -18.21
CA ALA A 319 -15.65 29.15 -16.90
C ALA A 319 -15.21 28.00 -15.97
N ASP A 320 -15.85 26.83 -16.04
CA ASP A 320 -15.48 25.67 -15.25
C ASP A 320 -14.20 25.01 -15.78
N TRP A 321 -14.03 24.94 -17.11
CA TRP A 321 -12.77 24.54 -17.72
C TRP A 321 -11.62 25.46 -17.31
N ALA A 322 -11.85 26.76 -17.18
CA ALA A 322 -10.83 27.70 -16.69
C ALA A 322 -10.45 27.49 -15.21
N LYS A 323 -11.35 26.93 -14.39
CA LYS A 323 -11.07 26.56 -12.98
C LYS A 323 -10.36 25.22 -12.85
N GLY A 324 -10.53 24.33 -13.83
CA GLY A 324 -9.98 22.99 -13.83
C GLY A 324 -11.06 21.94 -13.58
N VAL A 325 -11.16 20.98 -14.50
CA VAL A 325 -12.09 19.85 -14.42
C VAL A 325 -11.31 18.58 -14.16
N LEU A 326 -11.72 17.81 -13.15
CA LEU A 326 -11.13 16.50 -12.87
C LEU A 326 -11.56 15.48 -13.93
N LEU A 327 -10.59 14.76 -14.47
CA LEU A 327 -10.81 13.64 -15.36
C LEU A 327 -10.64 12.31 -14.64
N TYR A 328 -11.51 11.39 -15.04
CA TYR A 328 -11.44 10.00 -14.71
C TYR A 328 -11.16 9.21 -16.00
N SER A 329 -9.90 9.20 -16.45
CA SER A 329 -9.50 8.53 -17.68
C SER A 329 -9.89 7.05 -17.63
N ARG A 330 -10.65 6.60 -18.63
CA ARG A 330 -11.12 5.21 -18.71
C ARG A 330 -9.97 4.30 -19.14
N ILE A 331 -9.20 4.75 -20.13
CA ILE A 331 -8.06 4.02 -20.68
C ILE A 331 -7.00 3.74 -19.60
N SER A 332 -6.56 4.77 -18.86
CA SER A 332 -5.53 4.59 -17.83
C SER A 332 -6.00 3.66 -16.70
N ARG A 333 -7.30 3.63 -16.39
CA ARG A 333 -7.88 2.72 -15.40
C ARG A 333 -7.97 1.29 -15.90
N GLU A 334 -8.41 1.09 -17.15
CA GLU A 334 -8.44 -0.23 -17.78
C GLU A 334 -7.04 -0.82 -17.86
N GLN A 335 -6.05 -0.01 -18.21
CA GLN A 335 -4.64 -0.38 -18.16
C GLN A 335 -4.19 -0.78 -16.74
N ALA A 336 -4.50 0.03 -15.73
CA ALA A 336 -4.21 -0.28 -14.33
C ALA A 336 -4.83 -1.61 -13.86
N LEU A 337 -6.09 -1.84 -14.21
CA LEU A 337 -6.82 -3.08 -13.91
C LEU A 337 -6.20 -4.29 -14.62
N GLY A 338 -5.81 -4.14 -15.89
CA GLY A 338 -5.13 -5.18 -16.66
C GLY A 338 -3.82 -5.62 -16.00
N ILE A 339 -3.03 -4.66 -15.50
CA ILE A 339 -1.80 -4.95 -14.75
C ILE A 339 -2.11 -5.69 -13.45
N CYS A 340 -3.09 -5.23 -12.66
CA CYS A 340 -3.49 -5.90 -11.42
C CYS A 340 -3.93 -7.35 -11.67
N ASN A 341 -4.70 -7.60 -12.74
CA ASN A 341 -5.13 -8.93 -13.13
C ASN A 341 -3.94 -9.85 -13.44
N ASN A 342 -2.93 -9.35 -14.16
CA ASN A 342 -1.72 -10.12 -14.43
C ASN A 342 -0.89 -10.36 -13.16
N ILE A 343 -0.81 -9.38 -12.26
CA ILE A 343 -0.18 -9.53 -10.93
C ILE A 343 -0.86 -10.64 -10.13
N VAL A 344 -2.20 -10.63 -10.04
CA VAL A 344 -2.99 -11.63 -9.32
C VAL A 344 -2.77 -13.02 -9.90
N LYS A 345 -2.83 -13.16 -11.24
CA LYS A 345 -2.53 -14.44 -11.91
C LYS A 345 -1.13 -14.93 -11.60
N LYS A 346 -0.12 -14.05 -11.73
CA LYS A 346 1.29 -14.36 -11.47
C LYS A 346 1.49 -14.81 -10.02
N ASN A 347 0.96 -14.04 -9.06
CA ASN A 347 1.08 -14.34 -7.64
C ASN A 347 0.34 -15.63 -7.25
N SER A 348 -0.78 -15.94 -7.88
CA SER A 348 -1.47 -17.23 -7.71
C SER A 348 -0.61 -18.41 -8.16
N LEU A 349 0.07 -18.30 -9.31
CA LEU A 349 1.00 -19.34 -9.79
C LEU A 349 2.22 -19.49 -8.87
N VAL A 350 2.83 -18.38 -8.44
CA VAL A 350 3.93 -18.40 -7.46
C VAL A 350 3.48 -19.06 -6.16
N PHE A 351 2.30 -18.70 -5.65
CA PHE A 351 1.75 -19.32 -4.45
C PHE A 351 1.51 -20.82 -4.65
N GLN A 352 0.98 -21.23 -5.81
CA GLN A 352 0.77 -22.64 -6.16
C GLN A 352 2.07 -23.45 -6.13
N GLN A 353 3.19 -22.92 -6.62
CA GLN A 353 4.49 -23.61 -6.53
C GLN A 353 4.89 -23.95 -5.10
N TYR A 354 4.46 -23.14 -4.13
CA TYR A 354 4.88 -23.24 -2.74
C TYR A 354 3.75 -23.59 -1.76
N ARG A 355 2.55 -23.96 -2.27
CA ARG A 355 1.41 -24.37 -1.45
C ARG A 355 1.78 -25.55 -0.55
N PRO A 356 1.25 -25.62 0.68
CA PRO A 356 1.61 -26.66 1.65
C PRO A 356 1.41 -28.08 1.10
N MET A 357 0.30 -28.35 0.39
CA MET A 357 0.09 -29.67 -0.23
C MET A 357 1.18 -30.03 -1.25
N ASN A 358 1.53 -29.11 -2.16
CA ASN A 358 2.59 -29.36 -3.13
C ASN A 358 3.95 -29.56 -2.45
N ARG A 359 4.20 -28.83 -1.36
CA ARG A 359 5.42 -29.04 -0.56
C ARG A 359 5.43 -30.39 0.14
N THR A 360 4.31 -30.93 0.62
CA THR A 360 4.27 -32.25 1.27
C THR A 360 4.35 -33.38 0.26
N TYR A 361 3.50 -33.34 -0.77
CA TYR A 361 3.26 -34.47 -1.68
C TYR A 361 4.11 -34.46 -2.95
N ILE A 362 4.55 -33.29 -3.42
CA ILE A 362 5.34 -33.18 -4.67
C ILE A 362 6.82 -32.94 -4.36
N LEU A 363 7.14 -32.06 -3.41
CA LEU A 363 8.52 -31.64 -3.14
C LEU A 363 9.13 -32.25 -1.86
N GLY A 364 8.30 -32.82 -0.98
CA GLY A 364 8.68 -33.17 0.40
C GLY A 364 8.74 -34.66 0.65
N PHE A 365 8.60 -35.05 1.92
CA PHE A 365 8.82 -36.43 2.35
C PHE A 365 7.78 -37.44 1.81
N ARG A 366 6.64 -36.97 1.26
CA ARG A 366 5.67 -37.81 0.52
C ARG A 366 5.83 -37.70 -1.00
N ALA A 367 6.95 -37.19 -1.50
CA ALA A 367 7.24 -37.11 -2.93
C ALA A 367 7.21 -38.47 -3.65
N TYR A 368 7.33 -39.59 -2.94
CA TYR A 368 7.09 -40.91 -3.54
C TYR A 368 5.64 -41.08 -4.07
N GLU A 369 4.67 -40.28 -3.60
CA GLU A 369 3.26 -40.33 -4.04
C GLU A 369 2.99 -39.46 -5.26
N GLN A 370 3.52 -38.22 -5.29
CA GLN A 370 3.20 -37.25 -6.34
C GLN A 370 4.42 -36.48 -6.88
N GLY A 371 5.64 -36.91 -6.57
CA GLY A 371 6.88 -36.24 -6.96
C GLY A 371 7.13 -36.18 -8.47
N ARG A 372 6.48 -37.05 -9.26
CA ARG A 372 6.45 -36.96 -10.72
C ARG A 372 5.90 -35.62 -11.25
N HIS A 373 5.10 -34.90 -10.46
CA HIS A 373 4.55 -33.59 -10.81
C HIS A 373 5.50 -32.42 -10.51
N LYS A 374 6.72 -32.68 -10.03
CA LYS A 374 7.72 -31.63 -9.78
C LYS A 374 8.05 -30.85 -11.05
N GLN A 375 8.19 -31.53 -12.19
CA GLN A 375 8.42 -30.90 -13.49
C GLN A 375 7.27 -29.94 -13.84
N THR A 376 6.02 -30.32 -13.57
CA THR A 376 4.84 -29.46 -13.77
C THR A 376 4.88 -28.19 -12.91
N LEU A 377 5.45 -28.24 -11.69
CA LEU A 377 5.66 -27.04 -10.88
C LEU A 377 6.78 -26.14 -11.44
N GLU A 378 7.82 -26.74 -12.02
CA GLU A 378 8.91 -26.01 -12.68
C GLU A 378 8.44 -25.36 -13.99
N GLU A 379 7.52 -26.00 -14.72
CA GLU A 379 6.87 -25.45 -15.93
C GLU A 379 6.08 -24.17 -15.63
N LEU A 380 5.56 -24.00 -14.40
CA LEU A 380 4.91 -22.74 -13.99
C LEU A 380 5.86 -21.53 -14.07
N ASN A 381 7.18 -21.73 -14.00
CA ASN A 381 8.15 -20.64 -14.12
C ASN A 381 8.04 -19.91 -15.47
N GLY A 382 7.78 -20.64 -16.56
CA GLY A 382 7.58 -20.03 -17.88
C GLY A 382 6.35 -19.13 -17.91
N SER A 383 5.23 -19.60 -17.33
CA SER A 383 4.00 -18.81 -17.22
C SER A 383 4.15 -17.60 -16.29
N ILE A 384 4.89 -17.73 -15.19
CA ILE A 384 5.22 -16.64 -14.28
C ILE A 384 6.05 -15.58 -15.02
N ALA A 385 7.10 -15.98 -15.73
CA ALA A 385 7.95 -15.08 -16.50
C ALA A 385 7.15 -14.37 -17.61
N ALA A 386 6.28 -15.09 -18.33
CA ALA A 386 5.42 -14.50 -19.34
C ALA A 386 4.48 -13.44 -18.75
N LEU A 387 3.89 -13.68 -17.57
CA LEU A 387 3.05 -12.71 -16.88
C LEU A 387 3.87 -11.50 -16.36
N GLU A 388 5.10 -11.72 -15.87
CA GLU A 388 6.02 -10.63 -15.50
C GLU A 388 6.35 -9.74 -16.72
N GLU A 389 6.57 -10.32 -17.90
CA GLU A 389 6.75 -9.56 -19.14
C GLU A 389 5.48 -8.81 -19.58
N GLN A 390 4.29 -9.41 -19.43
CA GLN A 390 3.03 -8.70 -19.68
C GLN A 390 2.86 -7.50 -18.74
N ILE A 391 3.23 -7.63 -17.47
CA ILE A 391 3.22 -6.51 -16.51
C ILE A 391 4.23 -5.43 -16.95
N LYS A 392 5.45 -5.83 -17.32
CA LYS A 392 6.51 -4.94 -17.78
C LYS A 392 6.12 -4.14 -19.03
N LEU A 393 5.46 -4.78 -19.98
CA LEU A 393 5.00 -4.13 -21.22
C LEU A 393 3.96 -3.04 -20.95
N HIS A 394 3.06 -3.26 -19.99
CA HIS A 394 1.90 -2.40 -19.79
C HIS A 394 2.01 -1.42 -18.61
N ARG A 395 3.05 -1.48 -17.77
CA ARG A 395 3.16 -0.64 -16.55
C ARG A 395 3.45 0.85 -16.79
N LYS A 396 3.81 1.26 -18.01
CA LYS A 396 4.02 2.67 -18.39
C LYS A 396 2.71 3.31 -18.86
N PRO A 397 2.36 4.52 -18.41
CA PRO A 397 1.24 5.26 -18.98
C PRO A 397 1.33 5.39 -20.50
N VAL A 398 0.22 5.17 -21.20
CA VAL A 398 0.13 5.40 -22.65
C VAL A 398 -0.22 6.85 -22.95
N GLU A 399 0.32 7.39 -24.05
CA GLU A 399 -0.11 8.70 -24.56
C GLU A 399 -1.56 8.58 -25.06
N LYS A 400 -2.40 9.55 -24.70
CA LYS A 400 -3.82 9.60 -25.09
C LYS A 400 -4.12 10.89 -25.83
N THR A 401 -5.07 10.82 -26.75
CA THR A 401 -5.56 11.96 -27.51
C THR A 401 -6.92 12.39 -26.98
N TYR A 402 -7.05 13.69 -26.74
CA TYR A 402 -8.23 14.35 -26.24
C TYR A 402 -8.77 15.33 -27.27
N GLU A 403 -10.10 15.41 -27.37
CA GLU A 403 -10.81 16.37 -28.22
C GLU A 403 -11.79 17.19 -27.38
N LEU A 404 -11.50 18.48 -27.22
CA LEU A 404 -12.44 19.44 -26.64
C LEU A 404 -13.25 20.08 -27.77
N ASN A 405 -14.58 19.96 -27.73
CA ASN A 405 -15.48 20.49 -28.74
C ASN A 405 -16.54 21.39 -28.10
N LEU A 406 -16.82 22.55 -28.70
CA LEU A 406 -17.95 23.40 -28.35
C LEU A 406 -19.25 22.63 -28.62
N ILE A 407 -20.13 22.59 -27.63
CA ILE A 407 -21.46 22.00 -27.75
C ILE A 407 -22.36 23.07 -28.39
N PRO A 408 -22.95 22.80 -29.58
CA PRO A 408 -23.89 23.73 -30.20
C PRO A 408 -25.06 24.00 -29.26
N THR A 409 -25.40 25.27 -29.07
CA THR A 409 -26.67 25.63 -28.43
C THR A 409 -27.79 25.28 -29.41
N SER A 410 -28.73 24.43 -29.00
CA SER A 410 -29.96 24.20 -29.75
C SER A 410 -30.64 25.56 -29.98
N SER A 411 -30.62 26.04 -31.22
CA SER A 411 -31.49 27.13 -31.63
C SER A 411 -32.91 26.59 -31.62
N ASN A 412 -33.71 27.04 -30.65
CA ASN A 412 -35.17 26.87 -30.63
C ASN A 412 -35.81 27.58 -31.82
#